data_AF-A0A7C9AFU6-F1
#
_entry.id   AF-A0A7C9AFU6-F1
#
_cell.length_a   1.000
_cell.length_b   1.000
_cell.length_c   1.000
_cell.angle_alpha   90.00
_cell.angle_beta   90.00
_cell.angle_gamma   90.00
#
_symmetry.space_group_name_H-M   'P 1'
#
loop_
_entity.id
_entity.type
_entity.pdbx_description
1 polymer ?
#
loop_
_entity_poly.entity_id
_entity_poly.type
_entity_poly.pdbx_seq_one_letter_code
_entity_poly.pdbx_strand_id
1 'polypeptide(L)'
;DGLAASLPNLVKIVLDNCDGLKELPWLGKLQHLKTLELLWLRNLEYMENKERGTHIGSGSDGAGITESSIFFPSLEILLLHKLPKLKGWWIGIRDGQRAS
;
A
#
# COMPACT_ATOMS: atom_id res chain seq x y z
N ASP A 1 12.23 -3.34 -9.38
CA ASP A 1 11.04 -3.14 -10.21
C ASP A 1 10.05 -4.28 -10.01
N GLY A 2 8.83 -3.92 -9.59
CA GLY A 2 7.85 -4.85 -9.03
C GLY A 2 6.72 -5.19 -9.99
N LEU A 3 5.71 -5.88 -9.47
CA LEU A 3 4.56 -6.42 -10.22
C LEU A 3 3.88 -5.41 -11.15
N ALA A 4 3.91 -4.11 -10.84
CA ALA A 4 3.38 -3.07 -11.72
C ALA A 4 4.09 -2.97 -13.09
N ALA A 5 5.39 -3.25 -13.16
CA ALA A 5 6.14 -3.23 -14.42
C ALA A 5 5.91 -4.50 -15.25
N SER A 6 5.71 -5.64 -14.59
CA SER A 6 5.51 -6.94 -15.25
C SER A 6 4.04 -7.22 -15.59
N LEU A 7 3.11 -6.64 -14.85
CA LEU A 7 1.67 -6.84 -14.97
C LEU A 7 0.96 -5.47 -14.90
N PRO A 8 1.16 -4.60 -15.90
CA PRO A 8 0.63 -3.23 -15.87
C PRO A 8 -0.90 -3.19 -15.77
N ASN A 9 -1.60 -4.18 -16.34
CA ASN A 9 -3.05 -4.25 -16.38
C ASN A 9 -3.65 -5.19 -15.33
N LEU A 10 -2.94 -5.44 -14.23
CA LEU A 10 -3.44 -6.36 -13.20
C LEU A 10 -4.69 -5.79 -12.52
N VAL A 11 -5.83 -6.44 -12.71
CA VAL A 11 -7.14 -5.99 -12.19
C VAL A 11 -7.57 -6.67 -10.90
N LYS A 12 -7.07 -7.88 -10.62
CA LYS A 12 -7.47 -8.66 -9.45
C LYS A 12 -6.28 -9.33 -8.79
N ILE A 13 -6.21 -9.23 -7.48
CA ILE A 13 -5.27 -9.94 -6.61
C ILE A 13 -6.06 -10.65 -5.52
N VAL A 14 -5.76 -11.93 -5.33
CA VAL A 14 -6.23 -12.73 -4.20
C VAL A 14 -5.00 -13.33 -3.54
N LEU A 15 -4.83 -13.05 -2.25
CA LEU A 15 -3.80 -13.67 -1.41
C LEU A 15 -4.51 -14.45 -0.31
N ASP A 16 -4.33 -15.76 -0.33
CA ASP A 16 -4.94 -16.68 0.63
C ASP A 16 -3.86 -17.49 1.34
N ASN A 17 -3.93 -17.53 2.67
CA ASN A 17 -3.09 -18.35 3.54
C ASN A 17 -1.57 -18.17 3.31
N CYS A 18 -1.15 -16.96 2.93
CA CYS A 18 0.26 -16.60 2.70
C CYS A 18 0.94 -16.16 4.00
N ASP A 19 1.23 -17.11 4.89
CA ASP A 19 1.76 -16.82 6.23
C ASP A 19 3.19 -16.27 6.23
N GLY A 20 3.95 -16.39 5.15
CA GLY A 20 5.27 -15.77 5.03
C GLY A 20 5.21 -14.23 4.87
N LEU A 21 4.02 -13.70 4.56
CA LEU A 21 3.84 -12.31 4.17
C LEU A 21 3.64 -11.42 5.41
N LYS A 22 4.54 -10.45 5.58
CA LYS A 22 4.47 -9.44 6.66
C LYS A 22 4.07 -8.06 6.18
N GLU A 23 4.42 -7.74 4.94
CA GLU A 23 4.16 -6.43 4.31
C GLU A 23 3.86 -6.59 2.81
N LEU A 24 3.14 -5.62 2.22
CA LEU A 24 2.74 -5.61 0.81
C LEU A 24 3.18 -4.33 0.05
N PRO A 25 4.47 -3.93 0.11
CA PRO A 25 4.94 -2.60 -0.31
C PRO A 25 4.83 -2.30 -1.82
N TRP A 26 4.43 -3.28 -2.63
CA TRP A 26 4.37 -3.19 -4.09
C TRP A 26 2.98 -2.87 -4.64
N LEU A 27 1.95 -2.92 -3.78
CA LEU A 27 0.57 -2.81 -4.22
C LEU A 27 0.20 -1.39 -4.70
N GLY A 28 0.80 -0.34 -4.15
CA GLY A 28 0.47 1.07 -4.49
C GLY A 28 0.71 1.50 -5.91
N LYS A 29 1.51 0.73 -6.64
CA LYS A 29 1.86 1.03 -8.03
C LYS A 29 0.88 0.42 -9.03
N LEU A 30 -0.10 -0.37 -8.58
CA LEU A 30 -1.08 -1.05 -9.43
C LEU A 30 -2.28 -0.15 -9.72
N GLN A 31 -2.17 0.66 -10.77
CA GLN A 31 -3.17 1.67 -11.12
C GLN A 31 -4.52 1.08 -11.56
N HIS A 32 -4.51 -0.13 -12.13
CA HIS A 32 -5.71 -0.78 -12.69
C HIS A 32 -6.32 -1.84 -11.77
N LEU A 33 -5.82 -1.97 -10.53
CA LEU A 33 -6.34 -2.96 -9.59
C LEU A 33 -7.76 -2.58 -9.15
N LYS A 34 -8.72 -3.46 -9.43
CA LYS A 34 -10.13 -3.33 -9.07
C LYS A 34 -10.51 -4.18 -7.88
N THR A 35 -9.84 -5.32 -7.69
CA THR A 35 -10.18 -6.27 -6.62
C THR A 35 -8.94 -6.69 -5.85
N LEU A 36 -8.98 -6.51 -4.53
CA LEU A 36 -7.97 -6.98 -3.60
C LEU A 36 -8.64 -7.83 -2.50
N GLU A 37 -8.32 -9.11 -2.48
CA GLU A 37 -8.81 -10.05 -1.47
C GLU A 37 -7.62 -10.59 -0.65
N LEU A 38 -7.66 -10.39 0.66
CA LEU A 38 -6.63 -10.79 1.60
C LEU A 38 -7.26 -11.71 2.65
N LEU A 39 -6.94 -12.99 2.55
CA LEU A 39 -7.58 -14.08 3.27
C LEU A 39 -6.52 -14.81 4.10
N TRP A 40 -6.79 -14.99 5.39
CA TRP A 40 -5.99 -15.84 6.28
C TRP A 40 -4.49 -15.50 6.34
N LEU A 41 -4.13 -14.22 6.21
CA LEU A 41 -2.73 -13.79 6.28
C LEU A 41 -2.31 -13.56 7.74
N ARG A 42 -1.86 -14.63 8.40
CA ARG A 42 -1.63 -14.63 9.86
C ARG A 42 -0.50 -13.70 10.31
N ASN A 43 0.43 -13.40 9.43
CA ASN A 43 1.61 -12.57 9.74
C ASN A 43 1.61 -11.19 9.07
N LEU A 44 0.57 -10.85 8.30
CA LEU A 44 0.50 -9.54 7.66
C LEU A 44 0.30 -8.46 8.73
N GLU A 45 1.24 -7.51 8.80
CA GLU A 45 1.20 -6.41 9.77
C GLU A 45 0.80 -5.08 9.12
N TYR A 46 1.29 -4.81 7.91
CA TYR A 46 1.08 -3.56 7.19
C TYR A 46 0.88 -3.79 5.69
N MET A 47 0.11 -2.91 5.03
CA MET A 47 -0.05 -2.98 3.57
C MET A 47 1.12 -2.29 2.87
N GLU A 48 1.57 -1.13 3.34
CA GLU A 48 2.69 -0.41 2.75
C GLU A 48 3.61 0.22 3.80
N ASN A 49 4.91 0.24 3.51
CA ASN A 49 5.89 1.01 4.24
C ASN A 49 6.28 2.28 3.45
N LYS A 50 5.74 3.42 3.87
CA LYS A 50 5.99 4.74 3.24
C LYS A 50 7.45 5.20 3.36
N GLU A 51 8.23 4.64 4.29
CA GLU A 51 9.65 4.99 4.47
C GLU A 51 10.54 4.52 3.30
N ARG A 52 10.07 3.59 2.47
CA ARG A 52 10.80 3.08 1.30
C ARG A 52 10.31 3.63 -0.03
N GLY A 53 9.30 4.51 0.00
CA GLY A 53 8.72 5.20 -1.16
C GLY A 53 9.33 6.58 -1.40
N THR A 54 10.66 6.74 -1.32
CA THR A 54 11.31 8.00 -1.65
C THR A 54 11.43 8.17 -3.17
N HIS A 55 10.38 8.69 -3.78
CA HIS A 55 10.50 9.58 -4.94
C HIS A 55 9.47 10.70 -4.77
N ILE A 56 9.62 11.49 -3.71
CA ILE A 56 9.09 12.86 -3.73
C ILE A 56 10.13 13.68 -4.48
N GLY A 57 9.75 14.15 -5.66
CA GLY A 57 10.58 15.02 -6.48
C GLY A 57 11.04 16.22 -5.66
N SER A 58 12.35 16.32 -5.46
CA SER A 58 12.99 17.56 -5.03
C SER A 58 13.02 18.48 -6.25
N GLY A 59 11.95 19.24 -6.46
CA GLY A 59 11.82 20.19 -7.54
C GLY A 59 10.93 21.35 -7.10
N SER A 60 11.53 22.53 -7.07
CA SER A 60 10.98 23.80 -6.61
C SER A 60 9.71 24.19 -7.35
N ASP A 61 8.94 25.06 -6.67
CA ASP A 61 7.95 25.99 -7.22
C ASP A 61 6.49 25.50 -7.32
N GLY A 62 5.66 26.05 -6.42
CA GLY A 62 4.31 26.52 -6.71
C GLY A 62 3.29 25.50 -7.21
N ALA A 63 2.34 25.14 -6.35
CA ALA A 63 1.15 24.32 -6.63
C ALA A 63 1.38 22.81 -6.72
N GLY A 64 2.11 22.25 -5.75
CA GLY A 64 2.00 20.83 -5.44
C GLY A 64 0.86 20.62 -4.44
N ILE A 65 -0.33 20.28 -4.91
CA ILE A 65 -1.25 19.47 -4.11
C ILE A 65 -0.38 18.39 -3.47
N THR A 66 -0.38 18.29 -2.15
CA THR A 66 0.18 17.12 -1.47
C THR A 66 -0.72 15.96 -1.88
N GLU A 67 -0.46 15.42 -3.09
CA GLU A 67 -1.06 14.22 -3.66
C GLU A 67 -0.73 13.11 -2.69
N SER A 68 -1.53 13.03 -1.64
CA SER A 68 -1.58 11.95 -0.70
C SER A 68 -2.13 10.78 -1.48
N SER A 69 -1.23 10.22 -2.30
CA SER A 69 -1.19 8.88 -2.86
C SER A 69 -2.56 8.21 -2.78
N ILE A 70 -3.41 8.49 -3.77
CA ILE A 70 -4.68 7.78 -3.93
C ILE A 70 -4.30 6.36 -4.31
N PHE A 71 -4.18 5.52 -3.29
CA PHE A 71 -3.74 4.14 -3.41
C PHE A 71 -4.82 3.34 -4.12
N PHE A 72 -4.46 2.69 -5.22
CA PHE A 72 -5.38 1.97 -6.10
C PHE A 72 -6.56 2.83 -6.60
N PRO A 73 -6.32 3.77 -7.54
CA PRO A 73 -7.37 4.67 -8.01
C PRO A 73 -8.57 3.94 -8.63
N SER A 74 -8.39 2.69 -9.04
CA SER A 74 -9.42 1.84 -9.65
C SER A 74 -10.03 0.82 -8.69
N LEU A 75 -9.71 0.82 -7.39
CA LEU A 75 -10.18 -0.24 -6.49
C LEU A 75 -11.67 -0.15 -6.23
N GLU A 76 -12.38 -1.21 -6.58
CA GLU A 76 -13.82 -1.34 -6.41
C GLU A 76 -14.16 -2.29 -5.26
N ILE A 77 -13.35 -3.34 -5.07
CA ILE A 77 -13.58 -4.39 -4.08
C ILE A 77 -12.35 -4.58 -3.21
N LEU A 78 -12.55 -4.42 -1.90
CA LEU A 78 -11.57 -4.78 -0.88
C LEU A 78 -12.19 -5.78 0.10
N LEU A 79 -11.60 -6.97 0.19
CA LEU A 79 -12.01 -8.00 1.12
C LEU A 79 -10.86 -8.35 2.05
N LEU A 80 -11.08 -8.16 3.35
CA LEU A 80 -10.13 -8.48 4.42
C LEU A 80 -10.75 -9.54 5.33
N HIS A 81 -10.16 -10.74 5.38
CA HIS A 81 -10.65 -11.82 6.22
C HIS A 81 -9.52 -12.47 7.01
N LYS A 82 -9.69 -12.57 8.33
CA LYS A 82 -8.76 -13.28 9.23
C LYS A 82 -7.31 -12.80 9.10
N LEU A 83 -7.10 -11.51 9.40
CA LEU A 83 -5.80 -10.85 9.41
C LEU A 83 -5.41 -10.48 10.86
N PRO A 84 -5.08 -11.46 11.73
CA PRO A 84 -4.99 -11.26 13.18
C PRO A 84 -3.85 -10.32 13.63
N LYS A 85 -2.82 -10.13 12.80
CA LYS A 85 -1.68 -9.24 13.10
C LYS A 85 -1.72 -7.92 12.35
N LEU A 86 -2.77 -7.65 11.57
CA LEU A 86 -2.87 -6.41 10.79
C LEU A 86 -2.99 -5.22 11.75
N LYS A 87 -1.96 -4.37 11.78
CA LYS A 87 -1.87 -3.22 12.67
C LYS A 87 -2.42 -1.95 12.03
N GLY A 88 -2.43 -1.89 10.70
CA GLY A 88 -2.95 -0.76 9.95
C GLY A 88 -2.61 -0.85 8.47
N TRP A 89 -3.19 0.05 7.68
CA TRP A 89 -2.85 0.14 6.26
C TRP A 89 -1.47 0.75 6.03
N TRP A 90 -1.11 1.78 6.80
CA TRP A 90 0.19 2.45 6.75
C TRP A 90 0.90 2.40 8.09
N ILE A 91 2.23 2.37 8.05
CA ILE A 91 3.05 2.74 9.20
C ILE A 91 2.91 4.26 9.34
N GLY A 92 2.22 4.70 10.40
CA GLY A 92 2.08 6.12 10.70
C GLY A 92 3.46 6.77 10.82
N ILE A 93 3.70 7.81 10.02
CA ILE A 93 4.80 8.74 10.28
C ILE A 93 4.52 9.27 11.68
N ARG A 94 5.36 8.92 12.66
CA ARG A 94 5.20 9.46 14.01
C ARG A 94 5.31 10.97 13.90
N ASP A 95 4.26 11.69 14.29
CA ASP A 95 4.31 13.12 14.55
C ASP A 95 5.30 13.37 15.68
N GLY A 96 6.56 13.54 15.29
CA GLY A 96 7.66 13.99 16.12
C GLY A 96 7.78 15.51 16.10
N GLN A 97 6.67 16.24 16.25
CA GLN A 97 6.71 17.63 16.73
C GLN A 97 5.95 17.70 18.05
N ARG A 98 6.63 17.26 19.11
CA ARG A 98 6.28 17.69 20.45
C ARG A 98 6.84 19.09 20.60
N ALA A 99 5.95 20.07 20.58
CA ALA A 99 6.24 21.45 20.93
C ALA A 99 7.07 21.52 22.22
N SER A 100 8.13 22.32 22.19
CA SER A 100 8.77 22.93 23.35
C SER A 100 9.30 24.28 22.92
#